data_AF-A0A3D3B6A4-F1
#
_entry.id   AF-A0A3D3B6A4-F1
#
_cell.length_a   1.000
_cell.length_b   1.000
_cell.length_c   1.000
_cell.angle_alpha   90.00
_cell.angle_beta   90.00
_cell.angle_gamma   90.00
#
_symmetry.space_group_name_H-M   'P 1'
#
loop_
_entity.id
_entity.type
_entity.pdbx_description
1 polymer ?
#
loop_
_entity_poly.entity_id
_entity_poly.type
_entity_poly.pdbx_seq_one_letter_code
_entity_poly.pdbx_strand_id
1 'polypeptide(L)'
;MAQAGLRRVAVLGGVRIPFCRSHTAYAELTNLDMLTAALGGLVERFALHGVHIDEVVGGAVVTHAKDWNLAREAVIGSALAPTTPAITMMQACGTSLSGALGLGAKIATGQI
;
A
#
# COMPACT_ATOMS: atom_id res chain seq x y z
N MET A 1 22.26 -8.70 -28.47
CA MET A 1 21.54 -9.03 -27.22
C MET A 1 20.10 -8.57 -27.42
N ALA A 2 19.13 -9.48 -27.41
CA ALA A 2 17.73 -9.09 -27.55
C ALA A 2 17.37 -8.16 -26.38
N GLN A 3 16.90 -6.95 -26.68
CA GLN A 3 16.33 -6.05 -25.69
C GLN A 3 15.15 -6.81 -25.06
N ALA A 4 15.32 -7.32 -23.83
CA ALA A 4 14.17 -7.76 -23.06
C ALA A 4 13.30 -6.52 -22.84
N GLY A 5 12.24 -6.38 -23.63
CA GLY A 5 11.33 -5.24 -23.52
C GLY A 5 10.73 -5.19 -22.11
N LEU A 6 10.48 -3.99 -21.60
CA LEU A 6 9.83 -3.80 -20.30
C LEU A 6 8.53 -4.61 -20.24
N ARG A 7 8.30 -5.31 -19.11
CA ARG A 7 7.07 -6.07 -18.90
C ARG A 7 5.89 -5.09 -18.85
N ARG A 8 4.77 -5.48 -19.46
CA ARG A 8 3.53 -4.69 -19.37
C ARG A 8 3.00 -4.74 -17.93
N VAL A 9 2.60 -3.59 -17.42
CA VAL A 9 2.04 -3.42 -16.07
C VAL A 9 0.57 -3.07 -16.20
N ALA A 10 -0.28 -3.65 -15.35
CA ALA A 10 -1.71 -3.39 -15.33
C ALA A 10 -2.19 -3.12 -13.89
N VAL A 11 -3.22 -2.28 -13.78
CA VAL A 11 -3.96 -2.09 -12.53
C VAL A 11 -5.13 -3.06 -12.53
N LEU A 12 -5.11 -4.06 -11.64
CA LEU A 12 -6.15 -5.09 -11.57
C LEU A 12 -7.43 -4.58 -10.89
N GLY A 13 -7.29 -3.57 -10.03
CA GLY A 13 -8.40 -2.89 -9.39
C GLY A 13 -7.92 -2.09 -8.18
N GLY A 14 -8.85 -1.65 -7.35
CA GLY A 14 -8.54 -0.87 -6.16
C GLY A 14 -9.72 -0.72 -5.22
N VAL A 15 -9.42 -0.35 -3.98
CA VAL A 15 -10.39 -0.02 -2.95
C VAL A 15 -9.92 1.23 -2.21
N ARG A 16 -10.83 1.85 -1.45
CA ARG A 16 -10.50 2.93 -0.53
C ARG A 16 -11.49 2.94 0.63
N ILE A 17 -11.07 3.47 1.76
CA ILE A 17 -12.01 3.91 2.79
C ILE A 17 -12.82 5.13 2.29
N PRO A 18 -14.03 5.37 2.80
CA PRO A 18 -14.77 6.61 2.55
C PRO A 18 -13.95 7.83 2.97
N PHE A 19 -14.01 8.92 2.20
CA PHE A 19 -13.43 10.19 2.65
C PHE A 19 -14.44 10.92 3.52
N CYS A 20 -14.02 11.36 4.70
CA CYS A 20 -14.79 12.20 5.60
C CYS A 20 -14.06 13.52 5.87
N ARG A 21 -14.78 14.50 6.42
CA ARG A 21 -14.17 15.75 6.87
C ARG A 21 -13.22 15.48 8.04
N SER A 22 -12.09 16.18 8.11
CA SER A 22 -11.16 16.07 9.25
C SER A 22 -11.88 16.34 10.57
N HIS A 23 -11.48 15.62 11.63
CA HIS A 23 -12.10 15.67 12.97
C HIS A 23 -13.58 15.25 13.00
N THR A 24 -13.98 14.32 12.12
CA THR A 24 -15.34 13.73 12.15
C THR A 24 -15.29 12.21 12.30
N ALA A 25 -15.69 11.43 11.28
CA ALA A 25 -15.88 9.99 11.38
C ALA A 25 -14.62 9.19 11.76
N TYR A 26 -13.42 9.71 11.49
CA TYR A 26 -12.14 9.09 11.84
C TYR A 26 -11.36 9.85 12.92
N ALA A 27 -12.02 10.73 13.68
CA ALA A 27 -11.33 11.60 14.65
C ALA A 27 -10.49 10.84 15.69
N GLU A 28 -10.97 9.68 16.11
CA GLU A 28 -10.32 8.82 17.12
C GLU A 28 -9.48 7.68 16.50
N LEU A 29 -9.33 7.66 15.18
CA LEU A 29 -8.59 6.60 14.47
C LEU A 29 -7.20 7.08 14.08
N THR A 30 -6.25 6.15 14.11
CA THR A 30 -4.87 6.39 13.70
C THR A 30 -4.70 6.21 12.18
N ASN A 31 -3.58 6.71 11.64
CA ASN A 31 -3.17 6.40 10.27
C ASN A 31 -3.06 4.90 10.02
N LEU A 32 -2.61 4.14 11.03
CA LEU A 32 -2.48 2.69 10.96
C LEU A 32 -3.86 2.04 10.83
N ASP A 33 -4.84 2.45 11.62
CA ASP A 33 -6.21 1.92 11.54
C ASP A 33 -6.80 2.14 10.15
N MET A 34 -6.66 3.36 9.63
CA MET A 34 -7.17 3.73 8.31
C MET A 34 -6.48 2.98 7.17
N LEU A 35 -5.15 2.83 7.20
CA LEU A 35 -4.41 2.09 6.18
C LEU A 35 -4.69 0.59 6.26
N THR A 36 -4.76 0.03 7.46
CA THR A 36 -5.08 -1.39 7.69
C THR A 36 -6.50 -1.71 7.20
N ALA A 37 -7.46 -0.82 7.45
CA ALA A 37 -8.82 -0.98 6.92
C ALA A 37 -8.87 -0.95 5.38
N ALA A 38 -8.09 -0.07 4.74
CA ALA A 38 -7.99 -0.04 3.29
C ALA A 38 -7.38 -1.33 2.72
N LEU A 39 -6.32 -1.86 3.35
CA LEU A 39 -5.73 -3.15 2.98
C LEU A 39 -6.70 -4.31 3.21
N GLY A 40 -7.42 -4.33 4.33
CA GLY A 40 -8.45 -5.32 4.62
C GLY A 40 -9.51 -5.37 3.53
N GLY A 41 -10.01 -4.21 3.09
CA GLY A 41 -10.95 -4.15 1.96
C GLY A 41 -10.38 -4.70 0.65
N LEU A 42 -9.07 -4.57 0.42
CA LEU A 42 -8.39 -5.14 -0.75
C LEU A 42 -8.31 -6.67 -0.63
N VAL A 43 -7.92 -7.15 0.56
CA VAL A 43 -7.84 -8.58 0.85
C VAL A 43 -9.18 -9.27 0.65
N GLU A 44 -10.26 -8.70 1.18
CA GLU A 44 -11.61 -9.25 1.00
C GLU A 44 -12.05 -9.22 -0.46
N ARG A 45 -11.86 -8.09 -1.16
CA ARG A 45 -12.32 -7.94 -2.54
C ARG A 45 -11.61 -8.87 -3.52
N PHE A 46 -10.34 -9.18 -3.26
CA PHE A 46 -9.48 -9.95 -4.17
C PHE A 46 -9.09 -11.34 -3.60
N ALA A 47 -9.71 -11.77 -2.50
CA ALA A 47 -9.45 -13.05 -1.83
C ALA A 47 -7.95 -13.29 -1.54
N LEU A 48 -7.28 -12.32 -0.92
CA LEU A 48 -5.83 -12.34 -0.67
C LEU A 48 -5.45 -12.86 0.72
N HIS A 49 -6.33 -13.59 1.40
CA HIS A 49 -6.07 -14.09 2.75
C HIS A 49 -4.85 -15.01 2.78
N GLY A 50 -3.85 -14.65 3.59
CA GLY A 50 -2.59 -15.38 3.72
C GLY A 50 -1.71 -15.36 2.46
N VAL A 51 -2.04 -14.54 1.46
CA VAL A 51 -1.30 -14.48 0.19
C VAL A 51 -0.05 -13.62 0.37
N HIS A 52 1.07 -14.11 -0.17
CA HIS A 52 2.29 -13.33 -0.32
C HIS A 52 2.16 -12.40 -1.53
N ILE A 53 2.20 -11.09 -1.25
CA ILE A 53 2.45 -10.03 -2.21
C ILE A 53 3.93 -9.64 -2.16
N ASP A 54 4.56 -9.48 -3.31
CA ASP A 54 6.00 -9.23 -3.41
C ASP A 54 6.42 -7.87 -2.84
N GLU A 55 5.53 -6.87 -2.86
CA GLU A 55 5.76 -5.59 -2.19
C GLU A 55 4.47 -4.80 -1.96
N VAL A 56 4.33 -4.17 -0.79
CA VAL A 56 3.30 -3.19 -0.49
C VAL A 56 3.93 -1.82 -0.24
N VAL A 57 3.43 -0.80 -0.94
CA VAL A 57 3.84 0.59 -0.71
C VAL A 57 2.67 1.36 -0.11
N GLY A 58 2.92 2.03 1.02
CA GLY A 58 1.95 2.90 1.67
C GLY A 58 2.62 4.12 2.30
N GLY A 59 1.83 5.00 2.89
CA GLY A 59 2.37 6.15 3.62
C GLY A 59 1.34 7.22 3.88
N ALA A 60 1.75 8.19 4.70
CA ALA A 60 1.00 9.39 5.00
C ALA A 60 1.97 10.58 5.03
N VAL A 61 1.48 11.78 4.69
CA VAL A 61 2.30 13.00 4.70
C VAL A 61 2.56 13.47 6.13
N VAL A 62 1.58 13.30 7.00
CA VAL A 62 1.67 13.60 8.42
C VAL A 62 1.62 12.28 9.18
N THR A 63 2.71 11.91 9.83
CA THR A 63 2.86 10.66 10.59
C THR A 63 3.27 10.94 12.02
N HIS A 64 2.98 10.00 12.91
CA HIS A 64 3.57 10.00 14.25
C HIS A 64 4.94 9.32 14.19
N ALA A 65 5.90 9.74 15.04
CA ALA A 65 7.25 9.13 15.06
C ALA A 65 7.26 7.63 15.41
N LYS A 66 6.17 7.13 16.00
CA LYS A 66 5.96 5.71 16.31
C LYS A 66 5.61 4.89 15.06
N ASP A 67 5.08 5.54 14.03
CA ASP A 67 4.65 4.92 12.77
C ASP A 67 5.81 4.89 11.77
N TRP A 68 7.01 4.50 12.22
CA TRP A 68 8.25 4.59 11.43
C TRP A 68 8.14 3.87 10.08
N ASN A 69 7.56 2.65 10.08
CA ASN A 69 7.14 1.97 8.86
C ASN A 69 5.65 1.63 8.91
N LEU A 70 4.81 2.67 8.86
CA LEU A 70 3.35 2.59 8.80
C LEU A 70 2.82 1.50 7.85
N ALA A 71 3.36 1.39 6.64
CA ALA A 71 2.94 0.37 5.67
C ALA A 71 3.23 -1.06 6.14
N ARG A 72 4.35 -1.27 6.83
CA ARG A 72 4.71 -2.59 7.36
C ARG A 72 3.81 -3.00 8.52
N GLU A 73 3.54 -2.08 9.43
CA GLU A 73 2.60 -2.34 10.52
C GLU A 73 1.20 -2.62 9.98
N ALA A 74 0.76 -1.91 8.93
CA ALA A 74 -0.53 -2.14 8.30
C ALA A 74 -0.62 -3.52 7.61
N VAL A 75 0.47 -4.00 6.99
CA VAL A 75 0.51 -5.37 6.44
C VAL A 75 0.41 -6.41 7.55
N ILE A 76 1.15 -6.25 8.65
CA ILE A 76 1.09 -7.17 9.81
C ILE A 76 -0.31 -7.17 10.45
N GLY A 77 -0.97 -6.02 10.51
CA GLY A 77 -2.34 -5.88 11.01
C GLY A 77 -3.43 -6.36 10.04
N SER A 78 -3.08 -6.66 8.79
CA SER A 78 -4.00 -7.18 7.78
C SER A 78 -3.99 -8.70 7.71
N ALA A 79 -4.87 -9.28 6.89
CA ALA A 79 -4.88 -10.72 6.63
C ALA A 79 -3.93 -11.17 5.50
N LEU A 80 -2.99 -10.32 5.05
CA LEU A 80 -1.94 -10.71 4.12
C LEU A 80 -0.89 -11.60 4.80
N ALA A 81 -0.07 -12.31 4.01
CA ALA A 81 1.04 -13.08 4.56
C ALA A 81 2.04 -12.15 5.28
N PRO A 82 2.53 -12.50 6.48
CA PRO A 82 3.52 -11.69 7.20
C PRO A 82 4.85 -11.61 6.44
N THR A 83 5.10 -12.53 5.50
CA THR A 83 6.25 -12.51 4.59
C THR A 83 6.23 -11.38 3.56
N THR A 84 5.08 -10.73 3.33
CA THR A 84 4.96 -9.62 2.37
C THR A 84 5.74 -8.40 2.84
N PRO A 85 6.78 -7.97 2.13
CA PRO A 85 7.52 -6.78 2.53
C PRO A 85 6.70 -5.53 2.26
N ALA A 86 6.93 -4.49 3.06
CA ALA A 86 6.26 -3.21 2.88
C ALA A 86 7.17 -2.03 3.20
N ILE A 87 6.98 -0.95 2.45
CA ILE A 87 7.75 0.28 2.59
C ILE A 87 6.82 1.48 2.77
N THR A 88 7.18 2.31 3.75
CA THR A 88 6.56 3.62 3.95
C THR A 88 7.31 4.66 3.14
N MET A 89 6.60 5.41 2.31
CA MET A 89 7.16 6.54 1.55
C MET A 89 6.35 7.81 1.75
N MET A 90 6.96 8.95 1.46
CA MET A 90 6.33 10.26 1.59
C MET A 90 6.78 11.16 0.44
N GLN A 91 5.81 11.76 -0.26
CA GLN A 91 6.04 12.78 -1.28
C GLN A 91 4.86 13.75 -1.35
N ALA A 92 4.51 14.39 -0.23
CA ALA A 92 3.36 15.28 -0.13
C ALA A 92 2.10 14.65 -0.78
N CYS A 93 1.35 15.43 -1.58
CA CYS A 93 0.20 14.94 -2.33
C CYS A 93 0.54 13.84 -3.37
N GLY A 94 1.79 13.72 -3.80
CA GLY A 94 2.25 12.73 -4.75
C GLY A 94 2.58 11.36 -4.16
N THR A 95 2.47 11.18 -2.84
CA THR A 95 2.88 9.94 -2.13
C THR A 95 2.34 8.67 -2.79
N SER A 96 1.01 8.56 -2.94
CA SER A 96 0.40 7.33 -3.49
C SER A 96 0.71 7.14 -4.98
N LEU A 97 0.83 8.22 -5.75
CA LEU A 97 1.18 8.14 -7.17
C LEU A 97 2.63 7.68 -7.36
N SER A 98 3.58 8.25 -6.60
CA SER A 98 4.97 7.81 -6.60
C SER A 98 5.12 6.36 -6.18
N GLY A 99 4.31 5.91 -5.22
CA GLY A 99 4.28 4.50 -4.81
C GLY A 99 3.82 3.57 -5.92
N ALA A 100 2.71 3.91 -6.59
CA ALA A 100 2.20 3.14 -7.72
C ALA A 100 3.19 3.10 -8.90
N LEU A 101 3.83 4.23 -9.22
CA LEU A 101 4.84 4.31 -10.27
C LEU A 101 6.10 3.51 -9.91
N GLY A 102 6.53 3.56 -8.65
CA GLY A 102 7.66 2.79 -8.13
C GLY A 102 7.41 1.28 -8.25
N LEU A 103 6.26 0.80 -7.79
CA LEU A 103 5.84 -0.59 -7.96
C LEU A 103 5.77 -0.97 -9.45
N GLY A 104 5.17 -0.11 -10.28
CA GLY A 104 5.10 -0.32 -11.72
C GLY A 104 6.48 -0.45 -12.37
N ALA A 105 7.46 0.36 -11.96
CA ALA A 105 8.83 0.25 -12.45
C ALA A 105 9.48 -1.08 -12.04
N LYS A 106 9.33 -1.49 -10.77
CA LYS A 106 9.87 -2.77 -10.27
C LYS A 106 9.26 -3.97 -11.00
N ILE A 107 7.95 -3.93 -11.26
CA ILE A 107 7.27 -4.94 -12.07
C ILE A 107 7.76 -4.84 -13.53
N ALA A 108 7.89 -3.66 -14.13
CA ALA A 108 8.33 -3.55 -15.52
C ALA A 108 9.75 -4.12 -15.73
N THR A 109 10.64 -4.00 -14.74
CA THR A 109 12.03 -4.46 -14.80
C THR A 109 12.25 -5.90 -14.31
N GLY A 110 11.27 -6.53 -13.68
CA GLY A 110 11.42 -7.90 -13.15
C GLY A 110 12.07 -7.98 -11.78
N GLN A 111 12.13 -6.88 -11.04
CA GLN A 111 12.65 -6.87 -9.67
C GLN A 111 11.69 -7.55 -8.68
N ILE A 112 10.38 -7.40 -8.93
CA ILE A 112 9.26 -8.11 -8.30
C ILE A 112 8.34 -8.59 -9.40
#